data_AF-A0A2D9T8A0-F1
#
_entry.id   AF-A0A2D9T8A0-F1
#
_cell.length_a   1.000
_cell.length_b   1.000
_cell.length_c   1.000
_cell.angle_alpha   90.00
_cell.angle_beta   90.00
_cell.angle_gamma   90.00
#
_symmetry.space_group_name_H-M   'P 1'
#
loop_
_entity.id
_entity.type
_entity.pdbx_description
1 polymer ?
#
loop_
_entity_poly.entity_id
_entity_poly.type
_entity_poly.pdbx_seq_one_letter_code
_entity_poly.pdbx_strand_id
1 'polypeptide(L)'
;MVAAMFSRSPSLSALLVVFALAGCDCDDDTGDACVSMADCEGGQVCVDGACQDPADGGEEPAEDAGAVDLGDAEEDGGPRDMGSDLGCVLLECQEDELCYDGLDNDCDDQIDESCACTPGSTSRCLPPGTTPTATLCAWGEMACQNATEFGEWGSCTGAGGGDEGSLYGCRRIGIMGAPGANASANFQTWLETQGAIATRFHDTAGAPELERAELETFDLVVVDWLRRTYTEAESQTLADWVNDGGGLMVMTGHDSGATAGRQISLLTAVGPNFDMASGPLNGPATLLAHPTTGTADGSATLPPVTFLGGLRATVPAELEGTVVPMAVIGEEVVGVAGPLGEGHVLLFGDEWIEFDSEWSTMPAIPQFWLNMVTWLSPDDAVVDFCE
;
A
#
# COMPACT_ATOMS: atom_id res chain seq x y z
N MET A 1 5.72 -72.71 24.78
CA MET A 1 6.43 -73.02 23.52
C MET A 1 6.84 -71.68 22.92
N VAL A 2 8.04 -71.16 23.23
CA VAL A 2 9.30 -71.28 22.43
C VAL A 2 9.10 -70.63 21.05
N ALA A 3 9.82 -69.61 20.57
CA ALA A 3 11.13 -69.04 20.92
C ALA A 3 11.24 -67.56 20.49
N ALA A 4 12.19 -66.87 21.13
CA ALA A 4 12.73 -65.55 20.82
C ALA A 4 13.62 -65.54 19.57
N MET A 5 13.78 -64.36 18.94
CA MET A 5 15.02 -63.97 18.25
C MET A 5 15.23 -62.45 18.29
N PHE A 6 16.33 -62.06 18.95
CA PHE A 6 17.02 -60.77 18.91
C PHE A 6 17.61 -60.49 17.52
N SER A 7 17.82 -59.22 17.13
CA SER A 7 19.15 -58.73 16.68
C SER A 7 19.18 -57.23 16.26
N ARG A 8 19.87 -56.45 17.10
CA ARG A 8 20.91 -55.41 16.81
C ARG A 8 20.61 -54.15 15.97
N SER A 9 20.74 -53.02 16.67
CA SER A 9 21.25 -51.72 16.19
C SER A 9 22.76 -51.77 15.87
N PRO A 10 23.24 -50.91 14.97
CA PRO A 10 24.26 -49.89 15.31
C PRO A 10 23.99 -48.56 14.55
N SER A 11 24.59 -47.39 14.75
CA SER A 11 25.56 -46.79 15.67
C SER A 11 25.39 -45.27 15.51
N LEU A 12 25.55 -44.54 16.62
CA LEU A 12 25.81 -43.10 16.64
C LEU A 12 27.06 -42.77 15.80
N SER A 13 26.99 -41.67 15.04
CA SER A 13 28.15 -40.90 14.60
C SER A 13 27.99 -39.49 15.15
N ALA A 14 28.76 -39.17 16.18
CA ALA A 14 28.95 -37.82 16.68
C ALA A 14 29.98 -37.11 15.80
N LEU A 15 29.56 -36.02 15.15
CA LEU A 15 30.46 -35.12 14.43
C LEU A 15 31.00 -34.08 15.43
N LEU A 16 32.29 -34.17 15.73
CA LEU A 16 33.03 -33.24 16.56
C LEU A 16 33.49 -32.07 15.68
N VAL A 17 32.88 -30.88 15.84
CA VAL A 17 33.36 -29.65 15.20
C VAL A 17 34.31 -28.96 16.17
N VAL A 18 35.57 -28.86 15.76
CA VAL A 18 36.63 -28.10 16.45
C VAL A 18 36.63 -26.70 15.85
N PHE A 19 36.21 -25.70 16.62
CA PHE A 19 36.44 -24.29 16.28
C PHE A 19 37.84 -23.89 16.77
N ALA A 20 38.71 -23.52 15.83
CA ALA A 20 39.98 -22.87 16.11
C ALA A 20 39.74 -21.38 16.36
N LEU A 21 40.25 -20.88 17.49
CA LEU A 21 40.37 -19.46 17.79
C LEU A 21 41.54 -18.90 16.96
N ALA A 22 41.23 -18.01 16.01
CA ALA A 22 42.22 -17.16 15.36
C ALA A 22 42.27 -15.81 16.08
N GLY A 23 43.49 -15.36 16.40
CA GLY A 23 43.76 -14.11 17.09
C GLY A 23 43.48 -12.88 16.23
N CYS A 24 43.13 -11.78 16.90
CA CYS A 24 43.09 -10.46 16.32
C CYS A 24 44.51 -10.01 15.99
N ASP A 25 44.78 -9.82 14.70
CA ASP A 25 45.92 -9.03 14.21
C ASP A 25 45.40 -7.60 14.07
N CYS A 26 46.05 -6.65 14.71
CA CYS A 26 45.77 -5.22 14.54
C CYS A 26 46.80 -4.71 13.54
N ASP A 27 46.60 -5.05 12.27
CA ASP A 27 47.35 -4.43 11.18
C ASP A 27 46.64 -3.12 10.78
N ASP A 28 47.47 -2.10 10.60
CA ASP A 28 47.11 -0.75 10.17
C ASP A 28 46.72 -0.86 8.69
N ASP A 29 45.46 -1.22 8.41
CA ASP A 29 44.92 -1.41 7.06
C ASP A 29 44.97 -0.09 6.29
N THR A 30 46.04 0.10 5.53
CA THR A 30 46.02 0.99 4.38
C THR A 30 44.99 0.40 3.41
N GLY A 31 43.77 0.95 3.41
CA GLY A 31 42.62 0.41 2.68
C GLY A 31 42.96 -0.01 1.25
N ASP A 32 42.25 -1.04 0.77
CA ASP A 32 42.46 -1.61 -0.56
C ASP A 32 42.46 -0.52 -1.64
N ALA A 33 43.39 -0.66 -2.58
CA ALA A 33 43.54 0.30 -3.66
C ALA A 33 42.34 0.23 -4.60
N CYS A 34 41.74 1.37 -4.92
CA CYS A 34 40.52 1.47 -5.71
C CYS A 34 40.66 2.47 -6.86
N VAL A 35 39.84 2.31 -7.89
CA VAL A 35 39.71 3.28 -9.01
C VAL A 35 38.30 3.85 -9.10
N SER A 36 37.33 3.15 -8.51
CA SER A 36 35.91 3.49 -8.46
C SER A 36 35.24 2.89 -7.22
N MET A 37 34.01 3.33 -6.90
CA MET A 37 33.24 2.81 -5.77
C MET A 37 32.89 1.32 -5.89
N ALA A 38 32.86 0.77 -7.12
CA ALA A 38 32.58 -0.65 -7.34
C ALA A 38 33.75 -1.56 -6.89
N ASP A 39 34.92 -0.98 -6.67
CA ASP A 39 36.11 -1.71 -6.20
C ASP A 39 36.12 -1.86 -4.67
N CYS A 40 35.20 -1.20 -3.96
CA CYS A 40 35.12 -1.18 -2.50
C CYS A 40 33.98 -2.06 -1.99
N GLU A 41 34.26 -2.92 -1.02
CA GLU A 41 33.26 -3.77 -0.38
C GLU A 41 32.62 -3.04 0.82
N GLY A 42 31.43 -3.50 1.24
CA GLY A 42 30.87 -3.07 2.54
C GLY A 42 30.33 -1.63 2.63
N GLY A 43 30.04 -0.97 1.52
CA GLY A 43 29.46 0.40 1.52
C GLY A 43 30.48 1.52 1.64
N GLN A 44 31.76 1.20 1.44
CA GLN A 44 32.87 2.14 1.39
C GLN A 44 32.90 2.97 0.10
N VAL A 45 33.53 4.14 0.17
CA VAL A 45 33.75 5.04 -0.97
C VAL A 45 35.23 5.11 -1.33
N CYS A 46 35.52 5.13 -2.64
CA CYS A 46 36.89 5.25 -3.13
C CYS A 46 37.35 6.72 -3.07
N VAL A 47 38.28 7.03 -2.15
CA VAL A 47 38.83 8.38 -1.94
C VAL A 47 40.35 8.33 -2.10
N ASP A 48 40.88 9.12 -3.04
CA ASP A 48 42.31 9.20 -3.36
C ASP A 48 43.00 7.84 -3.64
N GLY A 49 42.22 6.90 -4.18
CA GLY A 49 42.71 5.58 -4.57
C GLY A 49 42.74 4.55 -3.44
N ALA A 50 42.10 4.83 -2.31
CA ALA A 50 41.87 3.85 -1.23
C ALA A 50 40.38 3.82 -0.83
N CYS A 51 39.87 2.63 -0.51
CA CYS A 51 38.53 2.49 0.04
C CYS A 51 38.47 3.04 1.48
N GLN A 52 37.52 3.93 1.75
CA GLN A 52 37.31 4.57 3.04
C GLN A 52 35.83 4.49 3.43
N ASP A 53 35.56 4.35 4.72
CA ASP A 53 34.18 4.45 5.22
C ASP A 53 33.65 5.88 4.99
N PRO A 54 32.39 6.04 4.55
CA PRO A 54 31.80 7.37 4.39
C PRO A 54 31.81 8.07 5.75
N ALA A 55 32.43 9.26 5.80
CA ALA A 55 32.55 10.05 7.02
C ALA A 55 31.18 10.17 7.69
N ASP A 56 31.07 9.61 8.89
CA ASP A 56 29.91 9.79 9.74
C ASP A 56 29.85 11.28 10.11
N GLY A 57 28.81 11.97 9.65
CA GLY A 57 28.62 13.41 9.87
C GLY A 57 28.33 13.81 11.33
N GLY A 58 28.84 13.06 12.31
CA GLY A 58 28.72 13.37 13.73
C GLY A 58 29.91 14.17 14.23
N GLU A 59 29.82 15.50 14.18
CA GLU A 59 30.61 16.34 15.08
C GLU A 59 30.17 16.05 16.53
N GLU A 60 31.02 15.34 17.30
CA GLU A 60 30.80 15.23 18.74
C GLU A 60 30.83 16.62 19.39
N PRO A 61 29.82 17.01 20.19
CA PRO A 61 29.82 18.30 20.85
C PRO A 61 30.88 18.33 21.95
N ALA A 62 31.72 19.37 21.89
CA ALA A 62 32.73 19.66 22.89
C ALA A 62 32.11 19.80 24.30
N GLU A 63 32.70 19.10 25.26
CA GLU A 63 32.47 19.31 26.69
C GLU A 63 32.83 20.75 27.07
N ASP A 64 31.85 21.55 27.48
CA ASP A 64 32.08 22.78 28.26
C ASP A 64 31.57 22.60 29.69
N ALA A 65 32.51 22.75 30.62
CA ALA A 65 32.32 22.74 32.05
C ALA A 65 32.12 24.17 32.54
N GLY A 66 30.91 24.48 33.02
CA GLY A 66 30.63 25.78 33.63
C GLY A 66 29.45 25.75 34.61
N ALA A 67 29.77 25.64 35.90
CA ALA A 67 28.82 25.73 37.01
C ALA A 67 28.59 27.18 37.45
N VAL A 68 27.34 27.66 37.45
CA VAL A 68 26.73 28.75 38.26
C VAL A 68 25.25 28.84 37.81
N ASP A 69 24.20 29.14 38.57
CA ASP A 69 23.97 29.66 39.92
C ASP A 69 22.49 29.35 40.27
N LEU A 70 22.18 29.13 41.55
CA LEU A 70 20.82 28.92 42.05
C LEU A 70 20.18 30.28 42.35
N GLY A 71 19.13 30.63 41.59
CA GLY A 71 18.31 31.81 41.85
C GLY A 71 16.84 31.54 41.56
N ASP A 72 16.05 31.43 42.62
CA ASP A 72 14.59 31.44 42.61
C ASP A 72 14.04 32.78 42.07
N ALA A 73 12.93 32.69 41.33
CA ALA A 73 11.65 33.40 41.57
C ALA A 73 10.98 33.90 40.27
N GLU A 74 9.78 33.35 40.07
CA GLU A 74 8.54 34.02 39.62
C GLU A 74 8.47 34.64 38.21
N GLU A 75 7.26 34.51 37.66
CA GLU A 75 6.66 35.25 36.53
C GLU A 75 6.98 34.82 35.09
N ASP A 76 5.92 34.27 34.49
CA ASP A 76 5.39 34.54 33.15
C ASP A 76 5.36 33.35 32.18
N GLY A 77 4.15 32.78 32.07
CA GLY A 77 3.76 31.83 31.04
C GLY A 77 3.64 32.50 29.67
N GLY A 78 4.77 32.67 29.00
CA GLY A 78 4.83 32.82 27.55
C GLY A 78 4.82 31.43 26.88
N PRO A 79 4.14 31.25 25.73
CA PRO A 79 4.28 30.02 24.96
C PRO A 79 5.75 29.86 24.58
N ARG A 80 6.28 28.66 24.80
CA ARG A 80 7.60 28.29 24.32
C ARG A 80 7.56 28.36 22.80
N ASP A 81 8.25 29.36 22.27
CA ASP A 81 8.66 29.46 20.89
C ASP A 81 9.54 28.23 20.59
N MET A 82 8.94 27.21 20.00
CA MET A 82 9.70 26.11 19.43
C MET A 82 10.34 26.67 18.16
N GLY A 83 11.65 26.94 18.24
CA GLY A 83 12.44 27.36 17.11
C GLY A 83 12.27 26.41 15.93
N SER A 84 11.45 26.84 14.98
CA SER A 84 11.77 26.96 13.56
C SER A 84 13.25 26.66 13.25
N ASP A 85 13.58 25.40 12.96
CA ASP A 85 14.82 25.02 12.26
C ASP A 85 14.65 23.71 11.47
N LEU A 86 13.45 23.48 10.91
CA LEU A 86 13.26 22.72 9.67
C LEU A 86 12.30 23.55 8.81
N GLY A 87 12.86 24.18 7.77
CA GLY A 87 12.16 25.18 6.98
C GLY A 87 11.02 24.60 6.16
N CYS A 88 9.82 24.61 6.73
CA CYS A 88 8.59 24.71 5.93
C CYS A 88 8.61 26.10 5.28
N VAL A 89 9.08 26.15 4.04
CA VAL A 89 8.97 27.33 3.19
C VAL A 89 7.48 27.58 3.02
N LEU A 90 6.94 28.61 3.68
CA LEU A 90 5.73 29.28 3.20
C LEU A 90 6.04 29.63 1.74
N LEU A 91 5.37 28.97 0.80
CA LEU A 91 5.53 29.25 -0.62
C LEU A 91 4.98 30.68 -0.83
N GLU A 92 5.86 31.67 -0.72
CA GLU A 92 5.58 33.00 -1.23
C GLU A 92 5.48 32.87 -2.74
N CYS A 93 4.41 33.43 -3.33
CA CYS A 93 4.23 33.45 -4.77
C CYS A 93 5.50 33.99 -5.44
N GLN A 94 6.08 33.18 -6.32
CA GLN A 94 7.27 33.54 -7.08
C GLN A 94 6.86 34.46 -8.24
N GLU A 95 7.84 35.14 -8.87
CA GLU A 95 7.55 35.91 -10.09
C GLU A 95 7.60 35.04 -11.36
N ASP A 96 8.15 33.83 -11.25
CA ASP A 96 8.36 32.89 -12.35
C ASP A 96 7.85 31.49 -11.97
N GLU A 97 7.25 30.82 -12.95
CA GLU A 97 6.75 29.46 -12.81
C GLU A 97 7.87 28.41 -12.88
N LEU A 98 7.77 27.39 -12.01
CA LEU A 98 8.78 26.37 -11.80
C LEU A 98 8.35 25.06 -12.48
N CYS A 99 8.63 24.99 -13.77
CA CYS A 99 8.12 23.92 -14.63
C CYS A 99 8.25 22.49 -14.08
N TYR A 100 7.14 21.76 -14.24
CA TYR A 100 6.93 20.34 -13.96
C TYR A 100 6.91 19.96 -12.48
N ASP A 101 6.69 20.93 -11.59
CA ASP A 101 6.38 20.63 -10.19
C ASP A 101 4.87 20.47 -9.95
N GLY A 102 4.05 20.88 -10.93
CA GLY A 102 2.59 20.78 -10.90
C GLY A 102 1.93 21.65 -9.83
N LEU A 103 2.62 22.69 -9.37
CA LEU A 103 2.12 23.73 -8.49
C LEU A 103 1.80 24.99 -9.30
N ASP A 104 1.03 25.91 -8.73
CA ASP A 104 0.90 27.29 -9.19
C ASP A 104 1.94 28.11 -8.39
N ASN A 105 3.16 28.24 -8.91
CA ASN A 105 4.25 28.86 -8.15
C ASN A 105 4.13 30.37 -8.12
N ASP A 106 3.54 30.98 -9.15
CA ASP A 106 3.40 32.43 -9.28
C ASP A 106 2.04 32.98 -8.77
N CYS A 107 1.13 32.08 -8.39
CA CYS A 107 -0.20 32.34 -7.87
C CYS A 107 -1.13 33.09 -8.85
N ASP A 108 -1.00 32.85 -10.16
CA ASP A 108 -1.82 33.50 -11.19
C ASP A 108 -3.12 32.74 -11.55
N ASP A 109 -3.41 31.66 -10.83
CA ASP A 109 -4.47 30.68 -11.08
C ASP A 109 -4.25 29.77 -12.30
N GLN A 110 -3.01 29.67 -12.79
CA GLN A 110 -2.56 28.69 -13.78
C GLN A 110 -1.45 27.82 -13.18
N ILE A 111 -1.20 26.67 -13.79
CA ILE A 111 -0.27 25.67 -13.26
C ILE A 111 0.67 25.31 -14.38
N ASP A 112 1.96 25.38 -14.11
CA ASP A 112 3.03 25.17 -15.07
C ASP A 112 2.79 25.99 -16.36
N GLU A 113 2.20 27.19 -16.27
CA GLU A 113 2.01 28.05 -17.43
C GLU A 113 3.36 28.52 -17.97
N SER A 114 3.42 28.75 -19.28
CA SER A 114 4.67 29.04 -20.00
C SER A 114 5.70 27.89 -20.01
N CYS A 115 5.39 26.74 -19.41
CA CYS A 115 6.20 25.53 -19.52
C CYS A 115 5.86 24.75 -20.79
N ALA A 116 6.89 24.45 -21.59
CA ALA A 116 6.71 23.68 -22.81
C ALA A 116 6.35 22.23 -22.48
N CYS A 117 5.30 21.68 -23.08
CA CYS A 117 4.97 20.27 -22.94
C CYS A 117 4.83 19.57 -24.30
N THR A 118 4.85 18.24 -24.32
CA THR A 118 4.62 17.46 -25.55
C THR A 118 3.12 17.25 -25.74
N PRO A 119 2.49 17.71 -26.84
CA PRO A 119 1.05 17.59 -27.03
C PRO A 119 0.54 16.16 -26.86
N GLY A 120 -0.51 15.99 -26.03
CA GLY A 120 -1.07 14.69 -25.67
C GLY A 120 -0.42 14.00 -24.47
N SER A 121 0.63 14.58 -23.88
CA SER A 121 1.14 14.14 -22.57
C SER A 121 0.20 14.58 -21.45
N THR A 122 0.24 13.87 -20.34
CA THR A 122 -0.44 14.25 -19.09
C THR A 122 0.60 14.51 -18.00
N SER A 123 0.26 15.38 -17.06
CA SER A 123 1.03 15.59 -15.83
C SER A 123 0.07 15.76 -14.66
N ARG A 124 0.58 15.53 -13.45
CA ARG A 124 -0.13 15.85 -12.22
C ARG A 124 -0.14 17.36 -12.00
N CYS A 125 -1.16 17.87 -11.33
CA CYS A 125 -1.31 19.29 -11.03
C CYS A 125 -2.05 19.48 -9.70
N LEU A 126 -1.85 20.61 -9.02
CA LEU A 126 -2.60 21.04 -7.84
C LEU A 126 -3.40 22.30 -8.16
N PRO A 127 -4.72 22.37 -7.89
CA PRO A 127 -5.51 23.55 -8.20
C PRO A 127 -4.96 24.82 -7.56
N PRO A 128 -5.17 25.97 -8.19
CA PRO A 128 -4.83 27.26 -7.60
C PRO A 128 -5.44 27.45 -6.22
N GLY A 129 -4.68 28.05 -5.32
CA GLY A 129 -5.10 28.29 -3.94
C GLY A 129 -5.11 27.05 -3.04
N THR A 130 -4.64 25.90 -3.53
CA THR A 130 -4.25 24.77 -2.66
C THR A 130 -2.83 24.99 -2.17
N THR A 131 -2.55 24.68 -0.90
CA THR A 131 -1.18 24.79 -0.40
C THR A 131 -0.34 23.66 -1.03
N PRO A 132 0.98 23.83 -1.24
CA PRO A 132 1.86 22.72 -1.60
C PRO A 132 1.90 21.61 -0.54
N THR A 133 1.47 21.94 0.69
CA THR A 133 1.21 20.99 1.78
C THR A 133 -0.16 20.31 1.67
N ALA A 134 -0.98 20.67 0.67
CA ALA A 134 -2.16 19.91 0.33
C ALA A 134 -1.70 18.50 -0.04
N THR A 135 -2.37 17.53 0.57
CA THR A 135 -2.01 16.12 0.49
C THR A 135 -1.99 15.64 -0.96
N LEU A 136 -1.38 14.49 -1.22
CA LEU A 136 -1.36 13.79 -2.53
C LEU A 136 -2.76 13.65 -3.21
N CYS A 137 -3.84 13.96 -2.49
CA CYS A 137 -5.25 13.83 -2.84
C CYS A 137 -5.89 15.13 -3.34
N ALA A 138 -5.22 16.26 -3.18
CA ALA A 138 -5.64 17.51 -3.82
C ALA A 138 -5.18 17.55 -5.28
N TRP A 139 -4.30 16.63 -5.70
CA TRP A 139 -3.76 16.58 -7.06
C TRP A 139 -4.81 16.12 -8.06
N GLY A 140 -4.86 16.79 -9.22
CA GLY A 140 -5.55 16.37 -10.42
C GLY A 140 -4.58 16.03 -11.54
N GLU A 141 -5.12 15.91 -12.75
CA GLU A 141 -4.37 15.79 -13.99
C GLU A 141 -4.61 17.00 -14.91
N MET A 142 -3.54 17.42 -15.55
CA MET A 142 -3.56 18.35 -16.66
C MET A 142 -3.05 17.66 -17.92
N ALA A 143 -3.72 17.95 -19.04
CA ALA A 143 -3.31 17.46 -20.35
C ALA A 143 -2.58 18.57 -21.11
N CYS A 144 -1.50 18.21 -21.79
CA CYS A 144 -0.80 19.11 -22.69
C CYS A 144 -1.62 19.29 -23.98
N GLN A 145 -2.11 20.51 -24.20
CA GLN A 145 -2.98 20.90 -25.30
C GLN A 145 -2.22 21.75 -26.34
N ASN A 146 -2.88 21.98 -27.48
CA ASN A 146 -2.38 22.76 -28.63
C ASN A 146 -1.20 22.11 -29.39
N ALA A 147 -1.27 22.09 -30.72
CA ALA A 147 -0.35 21.34 -31.60
C ALA A 147 0.72 22.21 -32.28
N THR A 148 1.24 23.22 -31.58
CA THR A 148 2.44 23.94 -32.02
C THR A 148 3.72 23.13 -31.74
N GLU A 149 4.90 23.67 -32.06
CA GLU A 149 6.19 22.99 -31.82
C GLU A 149 6.39 22.59 -30.34
N PHE A 150 5.74 23.32 -29.44
CA PHE A 150 5.53 22.99 -28.03
C PHE A 150 4.04 23.16 -27.70
N GLY A 151 3.48 22.26 -26.89
CA GLY A 151 2.14 22.40 -26.34
C GLY A 151 2.14 23.22 -25.05
N GLU A 152 0.95 23.51 -24.54
CA GLU A 152 0.68 24.23 -23.30
C GLU A 152 -0.12 23.35 -22.35
N TRP A 153 0.18 23.39 -21.05
CA TRP A 153 -0.62 22.67 -20.07
C TRP A 153 -2.05 23.24 -19.99
N GLY A 154 -3.03 22.34 -19.99
CA GLY A 154 -4.42 22.69 -19.80
C GLY A 154 -4.77 22.92 -18.33
N SER A 155 -6.03 23.25 -18.06
CA SER A 155 -6.53 23.35 -16.68
C SER A 155 -6.31 22.04 -15.91
N CYS A 156 -6.02 22.18 -14.63
CA CYS A 156 -6.02 21.05 -13.71
C CYS A 156 -7.44 20.52 -13.53
N THR A 157 -7.64 19.24 -13.81
CA THR A 157 -8.95 18.57 -13.73
C THR A 157 -8.84 17.31 -12.87
N GLY A 158 -9.93 16.91 -12.23
CA GLY A 158 -9.93 15.73 -11.34
C GLY A 158 -9.25 15.96 -9.99
N ALA A 159 -8.68 17.15 -9.77
CA ALA A 159 -8.23 17.59 -8.47
C ALA A 159 -9.42 17.78 -7.52
N GLY A 160 -9.33 17.25 -6.30
CA GLY A 160 -10.38 17.40 -5.29
C GLY A 160 -10.75 16.11 -4.54
N GLY A 161 -9.79 15.21 -4.34
CA GLY A 161 -10.02 13.97 -3.60
C GLY A 161 -9.80 14.07 -2.09
N GLY A 162 -9.34 15.19 -1.52
CA GLY A 162 -8.96 15.19 -0.11
C GLY A 162 -9.01 16.54 0.58
N ASP A 163 -10.18 17.16 0.66
CA ASP A 163 -10.48 17.99 1.81
C ASP A 163 -10.70 17.07 3.04
N GLU A 164 -10.65 17.61 4.27
CA GLU A 164 -11.02 16.94 5.54
C GLU A 164 -12.48 16.38 5.57
N GLY A 165 -13.17 16.33 4.43
CA GLY A 165 -14.49 15.73 4.22
C GLY A 165 -14.58 14.74 3.04
N SER A 166 -13.47 14.33 2.42
CA SER A 166 -13.51 13.26 1.41
C SER A 166 -13.87 11.92 2.04
N LEU A 167 -14.70 11.12 1.36
CA LEU A 167 -15.21 9.86 1.93
C LEU A 167 -14.11 8.83 2.20
N TYR A 168 -13.03 8.88 1.43
CA TYR A 168 -11.86 8.03 1.61
C TYR A 168 -10.66 8.72 2.23
N GLY A 169 -10.76 9.98 2.66
CA GLY A 169 -9.72 10.62 3.47
C GLY A 169 -8.30 10.35 2.96
N CYS A 170 -8.07 10.47 1.65
CA CYS A 170 -6.75 10.28 1.04
C CYS A 170 -6.17 8.86 0.95
N ARG A 171 -6.93 7.79 1.19
CA ARG A 171 -6.36 6.44 1.18
C ARG A 171 -5.62 6.12 -0.12
N ARG A 172 -4.39 5.61 0.00
CA ARG A 172 -3.58 5.07 -1.10
C ARG A 172 -4.05 3.64 -1.36
N ILE A 173 -4.70 3.42 -2.49
CA ILE A 173 -5.29 2.13 -2.85
C ILE A 173 -4.50 1.51 -4.00
N GLY A 174 -3.82 0.40 -3.73
CA GLY A 174 -3.16 -0.42 -4.74
C GLY A 174 -4.18 -1.36 -5.39
N ILE A 175 -4.44 -1.24 -6.69
CA ILE A 175 -5.26 -2.19 -7.43
C ILE A 175 -4.34 -3.21 -8.09
N MET A 176 -4.31 -4.43 -7.57
CA MET A 176 -3.42 -5.49 -8.04
C MET A 176 -4.07 -6.31 -9.15
N GLY A 177 -3.44 -6.34 -10.33
CA GLY A 177 -3.92 -7.08 -11.50
C GLY A 177 -4.34 -6.18 -12.66
N ALA A 178 -4.76 -6.77 -13.79
CA ALA A 178 -5.19 -6.00 -14.96
C ALA A 178 -6.65 -5.55 -14.82
N PRO A 179 -7.09 -4.51 -15.55
CA PRO A 179 -8.51 -4.23 -15.65
C PRO A 179 -9.24 -5.45 -16.24
N GLY A 180 -10.36 -5.83 -15.62
CA GLY A 180 -11.20 -6.96 -16.06
C GLY A 180 -11.57 -6.95 -17.55
N ALA A 181 -12.02 -8.10 -18.07
CA ALA A 181 -12.39 -8.25 -19.49
C ALA A 181 -13.68 -7.51 -19.88
N ASN A 182 -14.56 -7.26 -18.92
CA ASN A 182 -15.76 -6.45 -19.07
C ASN A 182 -15.53 -5.08 -18.43
N ALA A 183 -16.36 -4.09 -18.78
CA ALA A 183 -16.18 -2.72 -18.29
C ALA A 183 -16.41 -2.62 -16.76
N SER A 184 -15.35 -2.79 -15.99
CA SER A 184 -15.11 -2.13 -14.70
C SER A 184 -14.23 -0.89 -14.91
N ALA A 185 -14.24 -0.33 -16.12
CA ALA A 185 -13.30 0.70 -16.57
C ALA A 185 -13.37 1.98 -15.72
N ASN A 186 -14.47 2.19 -15.01
CA ASN A 186 -14.63 3.33 -14.11
C ASN A 186 -14.35 2.98 -12.64
N PHE A 187 -13.99 1.75 -12.28
CA PHE A 187 -13.80 1.38 -10.86
C PHE A 187 -12.68 2.20 -10.22
N GLN A 188 -11.51 2.25 -10.87
CA GLN A 188 -10.39 3.07 -10.43
C GLN A 188 -10.79 4.56 -10.37
N THR A 189 -11.35 5.08 -11.46
CA THR A 189 -11.82 6.48 -11.54
C THR A 189 -12.88 6.80 -10.48
N TRP A 190 -13.70 5.84 -10.10
CA TRP A 190 -14.68 6.02 -9.04
C TRP A 190 -14.02 6.10 -7.67
N LEU A 191 -13.05 5.23 -7.37
CA LEU A 191 -12.27 5.31 -6.14
C LEU A 191 -11.62 6.70 -6.01
N GLU A 192 -11.04 7.18 -7.11
CA GLU A 192 -10.47 8.54 -7.21
C GLU A 192 -11.53 9.63 -6.98
N THR A 193 -12.72 9.48 -7.58
CA THR A 193 -13.86 10.39 -7.36
C THR A 193 -14.37 10.39 -5.91
N GLN A 194 -14.18 9.29 -5.17
CA GLN A 194 -14.50 9.20 -3.74
C GLN A 194 -13.39 9.75 -2.83
N GLY A 195 -12.24 10.12 -3.40
CA GLY A 195 -11.12 10.72 -2.69
C GLY A 195 -9.96 9.80 -2.35
N ALA A 196 -9.87 8.63 -2.99
CA ALA A 196 -8.69 7.78 -2.89
C ALA A 196 -7.62 8.17 -3.92
N ILE A 197 -6.37 7.78 -3.65
CA ILE A 197 -5.29 7.77 -4.63
C ILE A 197 -5.15 6.32 -5.10
N ALA A 198 -5.71 5.99 -6.26
CA ALA A 198 -5.71 4.63 -6.76
C ALA A 198 -4.57 4.41 -7.76
N THR A 199 -3.76 3.36 -7.56
CA THR A 199 -2.67 3.00 -8.48
C THR A 199 -2.77 1.53 -8.82
N ARG A 200 -2.74 1.21 -10.12
CA ARG A 200 -2.75 -0.18 -10.58
C ARG A 200 -1.32 -0.72 -10.70
N PHE A 201 -1.10 -1.93 -10.20
CA PHE A 201 0.20 -2.61 -10.24
C PHE A 201 0.02 -4.11 -10.51
N HIS A 202 1.11 -4.78 -10.89
CA HIS A 202 1.10 -6.22 -11.23
C HIS A 202 0.04 -6.61 -12.31
N ASP A 203 -0.18 -5.72 -13.28
CA ASP A 203 -1.22 -5.81 -14.32
C ASP A 203 -0.80 -6.60 -15.57
N THR A 204 0.40 -7.18 -15.55
CA THR A 204 0.91 -8.02 -16.65
C THR A 204 1.40 -9.38 -16.17
N ALA A 205 1.47 -10.35 -17.08
CA ALA A 205 2.00 -11.68 -16.76
C ALA A 205 3.52 -11.68 -16.46
N GLY A 206 4.22 -10.59 -16.81
CA GLY A 206 5.65 -10.40 -16.55
C GLY A 206 5.93 -9.45 -15.39
N ALA A 207 4.94 -9.18 -14.54
CA ALA A 207 5.13 -8.38 -13.32
C ALA A 207 6.28 -8.95 -12.46
N PRO A 208 7.12 -8.08 -11.85
CA PRO A 208 8.23 -8.50 -10.99
C PRO A 208 7.72 -9.27 -9.76
N GLU A 209 8.64 -9.83 -8.98
CA GLU A 209 8.33 -10.44 -7.68
C GLU A 209 7.68 -9.39 -6.76
N LEU A 210 6.69 -9.80 -5.97
CA LEU A 210 6.02 -8.90 -5.04
C LEU A 210 6.96 -8.53 -3.89
N GLU A 211 7.26 -7.23 -3.78
CA GLU A 211 8.16 -6.71 -2.77
C GLU A 211 7.42 -5.97 -1.66
N ARG A 212 7.95 -6.05 -0.43
CA ARG A 212 7.38 -5.35 0.73
C ARG A 212 7.32 -3.84 0.52
N ALA A 213 8.38 -3.25 -0.01
CA ALA A 213 8.47 -1.81 -0.25
C ALA A 213 7.38 -1.30 -1.23
N GLU A 214 6.95 -2.14 -2.19
CA GLU A 214 5.84 -1.78 -3.08
C GLU A 214 4.51 -1.74 -2.31
N LEU A 215 4.25 -2.72 -1.43
CA LEU A 215 3.02 -2.77 -0.61
C LEU A 215 2.94 -1.60 0.38
N GLU A 216 4.07 -1.16 0.94
CA GLU A 216 4.13 -0.02 1.88
C GLU A 216 3.73 1.32 1.26
N THR A 217 3.65 1.39 -0.08
CA THR A 217 3.09 2.55 -0.78
C THR A 217 1.56 2.65 -0.69
N PHE A 218 0.89 1.62 -0.17
CA PHE A 218 -0.57 1.53 -0.08
C PHE A 218 -1.05 1.39 1.36
N ASP A 219 -2.25 1.91 1.62
CA ASP A 219 -3.00 1.68 2.86
C ASP A 219 -3.93 0.46 2.69
N LEU A 220 -4.38 0.23 1.46
CA LEU A 220 -5.27 -0.86 1.07
C LEU A 220 -4.83 -1.42 -0.28
N VAL A 221 -4.75 -2.75 -0.39
CA VAL A 221 -4.61 -3.46 -1.66
C VAL A 221 -5.92 -4.15 -2.02
N VAL A 222 -6.45 -3.83 -3.20
CA VAL A 222 -7.60 -4.50 -3.84
C VAL A 222 -7.07 -5.45 -4.91
N VAL A 223 -7.27 -6.74 -4.71
CA VAL A 223 -6.89 -7.79 -5.65
C VAL A 223 -8.04 -8.02 -6.63
N ASP A 224 -7.80 -7.58 -7.87
CA ASP A 224 -8.69 -7.66 -9.03
C ASP A 224 -8.23 -8.85 -9.91
N TRP A 225 -7.92 -8.63 -11.19
CA TRP A 225 -7.64 -9.69 -12.16
C TRP A 225 -6.16 -10.00 -12.30
N LEU A 226 -5.62 -10.77 -11.35
CA LEU A 226 -4.22 -11.20 -11.33
C LEU A 226 -3.80 -11.88 -12.64
N ARG A 227 -2.58 -11.59 -13.09
CA ARG A 227 -2.06 -12.03 -14.40
C ARG A 227 -1.04 -13.16 -14.35
N ARG A 228 -0.54 -13.47 -13.15
CA ARG A 228 0.35 -14.59 -12.86
C ARG A 228 0.01 -15.21 -11.51
N THR A 229 0.57 -16.39 -11.27
CA THR A 229 0.58 -17.01 -9.94
C THR A 229 1.70 -16.41 -9.10
N TYR A 230 1.54 -16.51 -7.79
CA TYR A 230 2.47 -16.01 -6.79
C TYR A 230 3.09 -17.18 -6.03
N THR A 231 4.35 -17.01 -5.65
CA THR A 231 5.08 -17.99 -4.84
C THR A 231 4.64 -17.92 -3.38
N GLU A 232 5.00 -18.94 -2.60
CA GLU A 232 4.77 -18.95 -1.16
C GLU A 232 5.49 -17.79 -0.44
N ALA A 233 6.68 -17.41 -0.91
CA ALA A 233 7.42 -16.26 -0.38
C ALA A 233 6.69 -14.94 -0.63
N GLU A 234 6.18 -14.72 -1.84
CA GLU A 234 5.37 -13.53 -2.15
C GLU A 234 4.05 -13.50 -1.38
N SER A 235 3.42 -14.66 -1.21
CA SER A 235 2.23 -14.79 -0.36
C SER A 235 2.55 -14.43 1.10
N GLN A 236 3.72 -14.84 1.61
CA GLN A 236 4.18 -14.47 2.94
C GLN A 236 4.46 -12.96 3.05
N THR A 237 5.08 -12.35 2.04
CA THR A 237 5.28 -10.89 1.98
C THR A 237 3.96 -10.13 2.13
N LEU A 238 2.91 -10.58 1.42
CA LEU A 238 1.57 -10.01 1.57
C LEU A 238 0.99 -10.24 2.97
N ALA A 239 1.10 -11.47 3.49
CA ALA A 239 0.58 -11.81 4.81
C ALA A 239 1.26 -10.97 5.91
N ASP A 240 2.57 -10.77 5.84
CA ASP A 240 3.32 -9.95 6.79
C ASP A 240 2.87 -8.48 6.71
N TRP A 241 2.66 -7.94 5.50
CA TRP A 241 2.15 -6.58 5.31
C TRP A 241 0.74 -6.36 5.87
N VAL A 242 -0.16 -7.32 5.70
CA VAL A 242 -1.48 -7.25 6.35
C VAL A 242 -1.34 -7.33 7.87
N ASN A 243 -0.48 -8.22 8.39
CA ASN A 243 -0.28 -8.32 9.84
C ASN A 243 0.31 -7.05 10.47
N ASP A 244 1.04 -6.25 9.69
CA ASP A 244 1.63 -4.98 10.11
C ASP A 244 0.73 -3.76 9.89
N GLY A 245 -0.56 -3.96 9.58
CA GLY A 245 -1.55 -2.87 9.48
C GLY A 245 -2.13 -2.63 8.09
N GLY A 246 -1.68 -3.35 7.06
CA GLY A 246 -2.21 -3.22 5.71
C GLY A 246 -3.66 -3.71 5.57
N GLY A 247 -4.47 -3.02 4.77
CA GLY A 247 -5.80 -3.46 4.38
C GLY A 247 -5.78 -4.36 3.14
N LEU A 248 -6.49 -5.49 3.15
CA LEU A 248 -6.56 -6.39 1.99
C LEU A 248 -8.01 -6.73 1.60
N MET A 249 -8.35 -6.45 0.33
CA MET A 249 -9.59 -6.89 -0.31
C MET A 249 -9.27 -7.86 -1.45
N VAL A 250 -9.87 -9.05 -1.47
CA VAL A 250 -9.67 -10.02 -2.56
C VAL A 250 -10.98 -10.53 -3.15
N MET A 251 -11.04 -10.54 -4.48
CA MET A 251 -12.12 -11.16 -5.26
C MET A 251 -11.59 -12.20 -6.25
N THR A 252 -12.35 -13.24 -6.53
CA THR A 252 -11.86 -14.40 -7.33
C THR A 252 -12.09 -14.30 -8.83
N GLY A 253 -12.90 -13.36 -9.29
CA GLY A 253 -13.33 -13.33 -10.69
C GLY A 253 -14.42 -14.38 -11.03
N HIS A 254 -15.05 -14.23 -12.20
CA HIS A 254 -16.15 -15.04 -12.73
C HIS A 254 -15.71 -16.41 -13.24
N ASP A 255 -14.41 -16.68 -13.32
CA ASP A 255 -13.91 -18.00 -13.69
C ASP A 255 -13.39 -18.76 -12.46
N SER A 256 -14.02 -19.92 -12.20
CA SER A 256 -13.51 -20.96 -11.30
C SER A 256 -12.24 -21.65 -11.84
N GLY A 257 -11.47 -20.95 -12.68
CA GLY A 257 -10.39 -21.48 -13.49
C GLY A 257 -9.06 -20.79 -13.18
N ALA A 258 -8.44 -20.24 -14.22
CA ALA A 258 -7.10 -19.71 -14.14
C ALA A 258 -7.02 -18.40 -13.35
N THR A 259 -8.11 -17.62 -13.28
CA THR A 259 -8.17 -16.43 -12.45
C THR A 259 -8.14 -16.88 -11.00
N ALA A 260 -9.17 -17.55 -10.50
CA ALA A 260 -9.24 -18.02 -9.11
C ALA A 260 -7.96 -18.70 -8.59
N GLY A 261 -7.34 -19.55 -9.41
CA GLY A 261 -6.07 -20.20 -9.04
C GLY A 261 -4.91 -19.23 -8.75
N ARG A 262 -4.89 -18.05 -9.40
CA ARG A 262 -3.93 -16.98 -9.13
C ARG A 262 -4.23 -16.26 -7.81
N GLN A 263 -5.48 -15.88 -7.53
CA GLN A 263 -5.80 -15.28 -6.23
C GLN A 263 -5.53 -16.26 -5.08
N ILE A 264 -5.87 -17.53 -5.25
CA ILE A 264 -5.59 -18.57 -4.26
C ILE A 264 -4.08 -18.73 -4.02
N SER A 265 -3.25 -18.66 -5.09
CA SER A 265 -1.79 -18.70 -4.94
C SER A 265 -1.25 -17.53 -4.11
N LEU A 266 -1.82 -16.33 -4.26
CA LEU A 266 -1.44 -15.14 -3.50
C LEU A 266 -1.88 -15.22 -2.02
N LEU A 267 -2.98 -15.92 -1.72
CA LEU A 267 -3.58 -16.01 -0.38
C LEU A 267 -3.06 -17.17 0.48
N THR A 268 -2.13 -17.99 -0.02
CA THR A 268 -1.72 -19.25 0.65
C THR A 268 -1.19 -19.03 2.08
N ALA A 269 -0.42 -17.97 2.33
CA ALA A 269 0.12 -17.63 3.64
C ALA A 269 -0.77 -16.66 4.45
N VAL A 270 -1.76 -16.01 3.82
CA VAL A 270 -2.64 -15.03 4.47
C VAL A 270 -3.65 -15.70 5.41
N GLY A 271 -4.11 -16.91 5.07
CA GLY A 271 -5.04 -17.70 5.88
C GLY A 271 -6.40 -17.86 5.20
N PRO A 272 -7.30 -16.86 5.24
CA PRO A 272 -8.56 -16.91 4.52
C PRO A 272 -8.33 -17.14 3.02
N ASN A 273 -9.15 -17.98 2.41
CA ASN A 273 -8.96 -18.44 1.04
C ASN A 273 -10.29 -18.77 0.35
N PHE A 274 -10.25 -19.35 -0.85
CA PHE A 274 -11.43 -19.73 -1.61
C PHE A 274 -11.48 -21.23 -1.92
N ASP A 275 -12.69 -21.80 -1.84
CA ASP A 275 -12.92 -23.20 -2.19
C ASP A 275 -13.26 -23.35 -3.69
N MET A 276 -12.25 -23.69 -4.47
CA MET A 276 -12.42 -24.07 -5.89
C MET A 276 -13.06 -25.45 -6.07
N ALA A 277 -12.92 -26.37 -5.10
CA ALA A 277 -13.32 -27.76 -5.28
C ALA A 277 -14.84 -27.93 -5.33
N SER A 278 -15.57 -27.07 -4.60
CA SER A 278 -17.03 -27.04 -4.60
C SER A 278 -17.66 -26.36 -5.83
N GLY A 279 -16.85 -25.71 -6.66
CA GLY A 279 -17.31 -25.02 -7.87
C GLY A 279 -18.09 -23.72 -7.60
N PRO A 280 -18.47 -23.01 -8.67
CA PRO A 280 -19.04 -21.68 -8.57
C PRO A 280 -20.49 -21.65 -8.06
N LEU A 281 -20.83 -20.56 -7.38
CA LEU A 281 -22.19 -20.25 -6.91
C LEU A 281 -22.82 -19.13 -7.73
N ASN A 282 -24.16 -19.13 -7.75
CA ASN A 282 -24.94 -18.08 -8.38
C ASN A 282 -26.16 -17.79 -7.51
N GLY A 283 -26.48 -16.51 -7.34
CA GLY A 283 -27.63 -16.04 -6.57
C GLY A 283 -27.31 -14.73 -5.86
N PRO A 284 -28.30 -13.97 -5.40
CA PRO A 284 -28.00 -12.78 -4.61
C PRO A 284 -27.27 -13.18 -3.31
N ALA A 285 -26.11 -12.58 -3.07
CA ALA A 285 -25.37 -12.75 -1.82
C ALA A 285 -26.07 -11.94 -0.72
N THR A 286 -26.60 -12.64 0.28
CA THR A 286 -27.20 -12.02 1.46
C THR A 286 -26.08 -11.51 2.35
N LEU A 287 -26.05 -10.19 2.56
CA LEU A 287 -25.11 -9.56 3.47
C LEU A 287 -25.55 -9.81 4.93
N LEU A 288 -24.59 -10.12 5.79
CA LEU A 288 -24.77 -10.33 7.23
C LEU A 288 -24.30 -9.09 7.98
N ALA A 289 -24.77 -8.88 9.22
CA ALA A 289 -24.39 -7.71 10.01
C ALA A 289 -22.87 -7.66 10.26
N HIS A 290 -22.21 -6.65 9.69
CA HIS A 290 -20.79 -6.36 9.81
C HIS A 290 -20.57 -4.86 9.51
N PRO A 291 -19.52 -4.19 10.03
CA PRO A 291 -19.22 -2.80 9.67
C PRO A 291 -19.17 -2.56 8.15
N THR A 292 -18.67 -3.54 7.39
CA THR A 292 -18.57 -3.45 5.92
C THR A 292 -19.92 -3.53 5.22
N THR A 293 -20.98 -4.01 5.87
CA THR A 293 -22.29 -4.29 5.23
C THR A 293 -23.42 -3.45 5.81
N GLY A 294 -23.12 -2.47 6.67
CA GLY A 294 -24.12 -1.58 7.27
C GLY A 294 -24.66 -0.52 6.30
N THR A 295 -25.86 -0.03 6.56
CA THR A 295 -26.33 1.24 5.96
C THR A 295 -25.49 2.40 6.49
N ALA A 296 -25.43 3.51 5.75
CA ALA A 296 -24.66 4.70 6.13
C ALA A 296 -25.02 5.26 7.53
N ASP A 297 -26.27 5.06 7.97
CA ASP A 297 -26.76 5.46 9.29
C ASP A 297 -26.60 4.38 10.38
N GLY A 298 -25.99 3.24 10.03
CA GLY A 298 -25.81 2.08 10.90
C GLY A 298 -27.11 1.39 11.35
N SER A 299 -28.26 1.76 10.77
CA SER A 299 -29.57 1.30 11.24
C SER A 299 -29.96 -0.09 10.75
N ALA A 300 -29.37 -0.55 9.65
CA ALA A 300 -29.68 -1.83 9.01
C ALA A 300 -28.47 -2.41 8.27
N THR A 301 -28.62 -3.66 7.83
CA THR A 301 -27.71 -4.27 6.84
C THR A 301 -28.16 -3.89 5.43
N LEU A 302 -27.21 -3.67 4.54
CA LEU A 302 -27.44 -3.44 3.12
C LEU A 302 -28.23 -4.61 2.50
N PRO A 303 -29.07 -4.35 1.47
CA PRO A 303 -29.76 -5.42 0.77
C PRO A 303 -28.77 -6.34 0.04
N PRO A 304 -29.20 -7.55 -0.35
CA PRO A 304 -28.34 -8.49 -1.08
C PRO A 304 -27.75 -7.90 -2.36
N VAL A 305 -26.51 -8.27 -2.67
CA VAL A 305 -25.78 -7.84 -3.87
C VAL A 305 -25.65 -8.98 -4.89
N THR A 306 -25.38 -8.64 -6.14
CA THR A 306 -25.17 -9.63 -7.21
C THR A 306 -23.98 -10.52 -6.89
N PHE A 307 -24.16 -11.81 -7.14
CA PHE A 307 -23.11 -12.82 -7.08
C PHE A 307 -23.42 -13.88 -8.15
N LEU A 308 -22.59 -13.93 -9.18
CA LEU A 308 -22.74 -14.71 -10.39
C LEU A 308 -21.41 -15.33 -10.84
N GLY A 309 -21.20 -16.59 -10.46
CA GLY A 309 -20.04 -17.38 -10.86
C GLY A 309 -18.91 -17.37 -9.82
N GLY A 310 -19.11 -16.73 -8.68
CA GLY A 310 -18.12 -16.64 -7.62
C GLY A 310 -17.91 -17.90 -6.78
N LEU A 311 -16.91 -17.87 -5.90
CA LEU A 311 -16.49 -18.98 -5.04
C LEU A 311 -16.89 -18.81 -3.57
N ARG A 312 -16.87 -19.91 -2.82
CA ARG A 312 -17.01 -19.87 -1.37
C ARG A 312 -15.74 -19.34 -0.74
N ALA A 313 -15.89 -18.54 0.31
CA ALA A 313 -14.77 -18.16 1.16
C ALA A 313 -14.58 -19.22 2.26
N THR A 314 -13.33 -19.51 2.57
CA THR A 314 -12.92 -20.45 3.62
C THR A 314 -12.02 -19.75 4.62
N VAL A 315 -12.17 -20.07 5.90
CA VAL A 315 -11.35 -19.54 6.99
C VAL A 315 -10.70 -20.74 7.69
N PRO A 316 -9.39 -20.71 7.95
CA PRO A 316 -8.74 -21.79 8.69
C PRO A 316 -9.16 -21.77 10.16
N ALA A 317 -9.10 -22.92 10.83
CA ALA A 317 -9.68 -23.11 12.16
C ALA A 317 -9.12 -22.14 13.22
N GLU A 318 -7.86 -21.74 13.09
CA GLU A 318 -7.16 -20.79 13.95
C GLU A 318 -7.69 -19.35 13.85
N LEU A 319 -8.38 -18.99 12.76
CA LEU A 319 -8.96 -17.66 12.54
C LEU A 319 -10.49 -17.66 12.71
N GLU A 320 -11.11 -18.80 13.01
CA GLU A 320 -12.54 -18.88 13.25
C GLU A 320 -12.96 -17.99 14.44
N GLY A 321 -13.94 -17.12 14.20
CA GLY A 321 -14.43 -16.15 15.18
C GLY A 321 -13.67 -14.82 15.20
N THR A 322 -12.47 -14.77 14.62
CA THR A 322 -11.75 -13.53 14.33
C THR A 322 -12.11 -13.03 12.93
N VAL A 323 -11.93 -13.88 11.92
CA VAL A 323 -12.41 -13.65 10.56
C VAL A 323 -13.79 -14.28 10.43
N VAL A 324 -14.81 -13.45 10.24
CA VAL A 324 -16.22 -13.84 10.34
C VAL A 324 -16.93 -13.77 8.99
N PRO A 325 -17.95 -14.61 8.75
CA PRO A 325 -18.80 -14.47 7.58
C PRO A 325 -19.51 -13.11 7.54
N MET A 326 -19.41 -12.43 6.38
CA MET A 326 -20.12 -11.18 6.12
C MET A 326 -21.09 -11.29 4.92
N ALA A 327 -21.01 -12.35 4.12
CA ALA A 327 -21.95 -12.63 3.04
C ALA A 327 -22.18 -14.13 2.82
N VAL A 328 -23.43 -14.50 2.50
CA VAL A 328 -23.85 -15.90 2.27
C VAL A 328 -24.77 -16.06 1.06
N ILE A 329 -24.75 -17.24 0.45
CA ILE A 329 -25.79 -17.73 -0.47
C ILE A 329 -26.42 -18.98 0.14
N GLY A 330 -27.63 -18.82 0.69
CA GLY A 330 -28.22 -19.89 1.51
C GLY A 330 -27.40 -20.10 2.78
N GLU A 331 -26.82 -21.29 2.93
CA GLU A 331 -25.94 -21.63 4.06
C GLU A 331 -24.44 -21.52 3.70
N GLU A 332 -24.13 -21.21 2.43
CA GLU A 332 -22.76 -21.17 1.92
C GLU A 332 -22.14 -19.80 2.17
N VAL A 333 -20.96 -19.77 2.79
CA VAL A 333 -20.21 -18.54 3.04
C VAL A 333 -19.50 -18.11 1.76
N VAL A 334 -19.81 -16.91 1.29
CA VAL A 334 -19.25 -16.34 0.04
C VAL A 334 -18.48 -15.06 0.28
N GLY A 335 -18.55 -14.50 1.49
CA GLY A 335 -17.69 -13.41 1.90
C GLY A 335 -17.35 -13.48 3.39
N VAL A 336 -16.11 -13.17 3.72
CA VAL A 336 -15.59 -13.13 5.09
C VAL A 336 -14.80 -11.85 5.31
N ALA A 337 -14.79 -11.35 6.53
CA ALA A 337 -14.02 -10.19 6.93
C ALA A 337 -13.55 -10.33 8.38
N GLY A 338 -12.35 -9.86 8.69
CA GLY A 338 -11.88 -9.73 10.07
C GLY A 338 -10.49 -9.13 10.17
N PRO A 339 -10.02 -8.84 11.39
CA PRO A 339 -8.65 -8.41 11.60
C PRO A 339 -7.68 -9.57 11.35
N LEU A 340 -6.47 -9.23 10.89
CA LEU A 340 -5.34 -10.13 10.77
C LEU A 340 -4.08 -9.37 11.21
N GLY A 341 -3.58 -9.68 12.40
CA GLY A 341 -2.57 -8.84 13.06
C GLY A 341 -3.13 -7.45 13.39
N GLU A 342 -2.41 -6.42 12.99
CA GLU A 342 -2.82 -5.01 13.11
C GLU A 342 -3.67 -4.53 11.92
N GLY A 343 -3.69 -5.27 10.81
CA GLY A 343 -4.48 -4.94 9.63
C GLY A 343 -5.81 -5.69 9.53
N HIS A 344 -6.42 -5.60 8.35
CA HIS A 344 -7.72 -6.20 8.06
C HIS A 344 -7.74 -6.91 6.73
N VAL A 345 -8.50 -8.00 6.68
CA VAL A 345 -8.71 -8.77 5.45
C VAL A 345 -10.20 -8.93 5.18
N LEU A 346 -10.57 -8.81 3.91
CA LEU A 346 -11.89 -9.10 3.39
C LEU A 346 -11.77 -9.90 2.11
N LEU A 347 -12.44 -11.05 2.07
CA LEU A 347 -12.60 -11.86 0.87
C LEU A 347 -14.06 -11.80 0.46
N PHE A 348 -14.31 -11.54 -0.81
CA PHE A 348 -15.64 -11.66 -1.40
C PHE A 348 -15.51 -12.47 -2.68
N GLY A 349 -16.18 -13.61 -2.77
CA GLY A 349 -15.92 -14.61 -3.80
C GLY A 349 -16.31 -14.23 -5.22
N ASP A 350 -16.58 -12.96 -5.52
CA ASP A 350 -17.16 -12.53 -6.78
C ASP A 350 -16.77 -11.09 -7.10
N GLU A 351 -16.37 -10.82 -8.35
CA GLU A 351 -15.93 -9.50 -8.81
C GLU A 351 -17.06 -8.64 -9.38
N TRP A 352 -18.29 -9.16 -9.47
CA TRP A 352 -19.39 -8.44 -10.12
C TRP A 352 -19.72 -7.11 -9.44
N ILE A 353 -19.36 -6.99 -8.16
CA ILE A 353 -19.46 -5.75 -7.40
C ILE A 353 -18.52 -4.65 -7.91
N GLU A 354 -17.65 -4.87 -8.89
CA GLU A 354 -16.84 -3.82 -9.54
C GLU A 354 -17.45 -3.29 -10.84
N PHE A 355 -18.43 -3.96 -11.43
CA PHE A 355 -18.94 -3.58 -12.75
C PHE A 355 -19.95 -2.43 -12.69
N ASP A 356 -19.76 -1.45 -13.58
CA ASP A 356 -20.65 -0.30 -13.76
C ASP A 356 -22.12 -0.70 -13.96
N SER A 357 -22.35 -1.84 -14.63
CA SER A 357 -23.69 -2.37 -14.87
C SER A 357 -24.42 -2.71 -13.56
N GLU A 358 -23.71 -3.29 -12.61
CA GLU A 358 -24.28 -3.63 -11.31
C GLU A 358 -24.52 -2.37 -10.50
N TRP A 359 -23.60 -1.41 -10.53
CA TRP A 359 -23.72 -0.16 -9.79
C TRP A 359 -24.92 0.67 -10.25
N SER A 360 -25.21 0.66 -11.56
CA SER A 360 -26.36 1.35 -12.12
C SER A 360 -27.72 0.75 -11.71
N THR A 361 -27.72 -0.51 -11.27
CA THR A 361 -28.96 -1.26 -10.95
C THR A 361 -29.09 -1.60 -9.47
N MET A 362 -27.98 -1.58 -8.71
CA MET A 362 -27.89 -1.94 -7.30
C MET A 362 -27.24 -0.81 -6.49
N PRO A 363 -28.03 0.14 -5.95
CA PRO A 363 -27.51 1.26 -5.18
C PRO A 363 -26.81 0.86 -3.86
N ALA A 364 -26.91 -0.41 -3.45
CA ALA A 364 -26.20 -0.94 -2.30
C ALA A 364 -24.70 -1.16 -2.56
N ILE A 365 -24.29 -1.39 -3.81
CA ILE A 365 -22.89 -1.69 -4.14
C ILE A 365 -21.96 -0.50 -3.87
N PRO A 366 -22.29 0.75 -4.27
CA PRO A 366 -21.45 1.90 -3.90
C PRO A 366 -21.29 2.05 -2.38
N GLN A 367 -22.36 1.90 -1.60
CA GLN A 367 -22.26 1.95 -0.13
C GLN A 367 -21.45 0.77 0.43
N PHE A 368 -21.57 -0.40 -0.18
CA PHE A 368 -20.79 -1.58 0.22
C PHE A 368 -19.29 -1.31 0.03
N TRP A 369 -18.89 -0.79 -1.13
CA TRP A 369 -17.50 -0.37 -1.36
C TRP A 369 -17.03 0.71 -0.40
N LEU A 370 -17.86 1.73 -0.15
CA LEU A 370 -17.53 2.79 0.81
C LEU A 370 -17.19 2.19 2.18
N ASN A 371 -18.06 1.33 2.69
CA ASN A 371 -17.85 0.68 3.98
C ASN A 371 -16.61 -0.22 3.98
N MET A 372 -16.34 -0.96 2.89
CA MET A 372 -15.18 -1.85 2.79
C MET A 372 -13.88 -1.07 2.81
N VAL A 373 -13.76 -0.02 2.00
CA VAL A 373 -12.54 0.81 1.96
C VAL A 373 -12.32 1.49 3.29
N THR A 374 -13.36 2.08 3.89
CA THR A 374 -13.26 2.72 5.20
C THR A 374 -12.85 1.75 6.30
N TRP A 375 -13.39 0.53 6.31
CA TRP A 375 -13.11 -0.45 7.36
C TRP A 375 -11.76 -1.16 7.18
N LEU A 376 -11.32 -1.38 5.94
CA LEU A 376 -10.05 -2.06 5.67
C LEU A 376 -8.82 -1.17 5.85
N SER A 377 -8.97 0.13 5.62
CA SER A 377 -7.85 1.05 5.66
C SER A 377 -7.52 1.42 7.11
N PRO A 378 -6.24 1.47 7.51
CA PRO A 378 -5.84 1.89 8.86
C PRO A 378 -6.35 3.31 9.17
N ASP A 379 -6.72 3.58 10.42
CA ASP A 379 -7.27 4.89 10.83
C ASP A 379 -6.27 6.02 10.53
N ASP A 380 -5.00 5.80 10.82
CA ASP A 380 -3.89 6.68 10.43
C ASP A 380 -3.52 6.39 8.98
N ALA A 381 -3.81 7.33 8.07
CA ALA A 381 -3.26 7.23 6.72
C ALA A 381 -1.74 7.23 6.85
N VAL A 382 -1.03 6.49 6.00
CA VAL A 382 0.41 6.69 5.85
C VAL A 382 0.60 8.04 5.15
N VAL A 383 0.45 9.11 5.91
CA VAL A 383 0.88 10.46 5.58
C VAL A 383 2.31 10.57 6.06
N ASP A 384 3.24 9.98 5.30
CA ASP A 384 4.58 10.55 5.28
C ASP A 384 4.42 11.92 4.63
N PHE A 385 4.45 13.00 5.42
CA PHE A 385 5.21 14.25 5.16
C PHE A 385 4.90 15.31 6.24
N CYS A 386 5.97 15.64 7.00
CA CYS A 386 6.27 16.87 7.74
C CYS A 386 5.15 17.54 8.57
N GLU A 387 5.09 17.24 9.88
CA GLU A 387 4.53 18.14 10.90
C GLU A 387 5.42 19.36 11.18
#